data_AF-A0AAU6I2D0-F1
#
_entry.id   AF-A0AAU6I2D0-F1
#
_cell.length_a   1.000
_cell.length_b   1.000
_cell.length_c   1.000
_cell.angle_alpha   90.00
_cell.angle_beta   90.00
_cell.angle_gamma   90.00
#
_symmetry.space_group_name_H-M   'P 1'
#
loop_
_entity.id
_entity.type
_entity.pdbx_description
1 polymer ?
#
loop_
_entity_poly.entity_id
_entity_poly.type
_entity_poly.pdbx_seq_one_letter_code
_entity_poly.pdbx_strand_id
1 'polypeptide(L)'
;MSDRAALVKGIRAWLVFFIVCLVLSGATAFPLVHELHWTEDLLRSLSVPEHLPALMDWIERVRRGLDTADAEYPFLLYGTDWLAFAHLVIAVAFYGPYRDPVRNIWVVEFGMIACAGIVPLALICGPLRGIPFWWTVIDMSFGFLGVIPLYVVRKRIKRLEALTPRPGPAPALAS
;
A
#
# COMPACT_ATOMS: atom_id res chain seq x y z
N MET A 1 -9.51 28.10 16.51
CA MET A 1 -10.41 27.13 15.84
C MET A 1 -9.99 26.84 14.39
N SER A 2 -9.57 27.85 13.61
CA SER A 2 -9.08 27.68 12.21
C SER A 2 -7.94 26.66 12.08
N ASP A 3 -6.92 26.74 12.95
CA ASP A 3 -5.73 25.88 12.86
C ASP A 3 -6.02 24.39 13.10
N ARG A 4 -6.96 24.08 14.01
CA ARG A 4 -7.38 22.70 14.28
C ARG A 4 -8.12 22.12 13.09
N ALA A 5 -9.05 22.89 12.51
CA ALA A 5 -9.80 22.46 11.33
C ALA A 5 -8.87 22.27 10.12
N ALA A 6 -7.92 23.18 9.91
CA ALA A 6 -6.90 23.06 8.87
C ALA A 6 -6.01 21.82 9.08
N LEU A 7 -5.63 21.51 10.32
CA LEU A 7 -4.84 20.32 10.65
C LEU A 7 -5.61 19.02 10.34
N VAL A 8 -6.89 18.95 10.73
CA VAL A 8 -7.77 17.80 10.42
C VAL A 8 -7.97 17.65 8.91
N LYS A 9 -8.19 18.74 8.17
CA LYS A 9 -8.30 18.71 6.71
C LYS A 9 -7.02 18.17 6.07
N GLY A 10 -5.86 18.62 6.55
CA GLY A 10 -4.56 18.12 6.10
C GLY A 10 -4.36 16.63 6.38
N ILE A 11 -4.73 16.15 7.57
CA ILE A 11 -4.70 14.72 7.91
C ILE A 11 -5.57 13.91 6.95
N ARG A 12 -6.81 14.36 6.73
CA ARG A 12 -7.76 13.68 5.83
C ARG A 12 -7.26 13.65 4.38
N ALA A 13 -6.67 14.73 3.88
CA ALA A 13 -6.12 14.76 2.52
C ALA A 13 -4.99 13.74 2.33
N TRP A 14 -4.05 13.68 3.29
CA TRP A 14 -2.97 12.68 3.26
C TRP A 14 -3.48 11.24 3.42
N LEU A 15 -4.50 11.03 4.27
CA LEU A 15 -5.14 9.72 4.41
C LEU A 15 -5.84 9.29 3.11
N VAL A 16 -6.59 10.18 2.46
CA VAL A 16 -7.25 9.88 1.18
C VAL A 16 -6.22 9.57 0.11
N PHE A 17 -5.15 10.36 0.01
CA PHE A 17 -4.05 10.09 -0.90
C PHE A 17 -3.47 8.69 -0.69
N PHE A 18 -3.15 8.33 0.57
CA PHE A 18 -2.64 7.00 0.90
C PHE A 18 -3.65 5.89 0.56
N ILE A 19 -4.93 6.07 0.90
CA ILE A 19 -6.00 5.11 0.59
C ILE A 19 -6.11 4.88 -0.92
N VAL A 20 -6.08 5.95 -1.71
CA VAL A 20 -6.15 5.84 -3.18
C VAL A 20 -4.94 5.07 -3.71
N CYS A 21 -3.73 5.39 -3.27
CA CYS A 21 -2.53 4.64 -3.65
C CYS A 21 -2.61 3.17 -3.25
N LEU A 22 -3.09 2.87 -2.04
CA LEU A 22 -3.27 1.51 -1.54
C LEU A 22 -4.29 0.73 -2.38
N VAL A 23 -5.44 1.33 -2.69
CA VAL A 23 -6.48 0.71 -3.51
C VAL A 23 -5.99 0.47 -4.93
N LEU A 24 -5.33 1.45 -5.56
CA LEU A 24 -4.77 1.29 -6.91
C LEU A 24 -3.71 0.19 -6.95
N SER A 25 -2.84 0.12 -5.94
CA SER A 25 -1.83 -0.92 -5.80
C SER A 25 -2.42 -2.32 -5.63
N GLY A 26 -3.58 -2.45 -4.97
CA GLY A 26 -4.27 -3.73 -4.83
C GLY A 26 -5.10 -4.09 -6.07
N ALA A 27 -5.74 -3.10 -6.69
CA ALA A 27 -6.64 -3.31 -7.82
C ALA A 27 -5.92 -3.82 -9.07
N THR A 28 -4.64 -3.52 -9.25
CA THR A 28 -3.81 -4.04 -10.35
C THR A 28 -3.65 -5.56 -10.32
N ALA A 29 -3.92 -6.22 -9.18
CA ALA A 29 -3.88 -7.68 -9.07
C ALA A 29 -5.13 -8.38 -9.64
N PHE A 30 -6.22 -7.66 -9.95
CA PHE A 30 -7.41 -8.24 -10.59
C PHE A 30 -7.18 -8.51 -12.09
N PRO A 31 -6.92 -7.50 -12.95
CA PRO A 31 -6.62 -7.72 -14.37
C PRO A 31 -5.14 -8.05 -14.61
N LEU A 32 -4.48 -8.80 -13.72
CA LEU A 32 -3.01 -8.94 -13.71
C LEU A 32 -2.45 -9.42 -15.06
N VAL A 33 -3.10 -10.40 -15.68
CA VAL A 33 -2.70 -10.93 -17.00
C VAL A 33 -2.78 -9.81 -18.04
N HIS A 34 -3.94 -9.15 -18.15
CA HIS A 34 -4.19 -8.08 -19.12
C HIS A 34 -3.22 -6.91 -18.93
N GLU A 35 -3.05 -6.41 -17.71
CA GLU A 35 -2.13 -5.31 -17.40
C GLU A 35 -0.69 -5.65 -17.79
N LEU A 36 -0.28 -6.91 -17.67
CA LEU A 36 1.06 -7.33 -18.03
C LEU A 36 1.26 -7.39 -19.56
N HIS A 37 0.26 -7.80 -20.34
CA HIS A 37 0.30 -7.69 -21.80
C HIS A 37 0.45 -6.22 -22.24
N TRP A 38 -0.36 -5.32 -21.67
CA TRP A 38 -0.26 -3.88 -21.93
C TRP A 38 1.10 -3.31 -21.54
N THR A 39 1.65 -3.76 -20.41
CA THR A 39 2.99 -3.34 -19.95
C THR A 39 4.07 -3.80 -20.92
N GLU A 40 4.04 -5.05 -21.38
CA GLU A 40 4.99 -5.55 -22.38
C GLU A 40 4.92 -4.76 -23.69
N ASP A 41 3.71 -4.53 -24.22
CA ASP A 41 3.51 -3.76 -25.45
C ASP A 41 4.05 -2.33 -25.31
N LEU A 42 3.79 -1.68 -24.16
CA LEU A 42 4.31 -0.36 -23.84
C LEU A 42 5.84 -0.36 -23.78
N LEU A 43 6.45 -1.31 -23.06
CA LEU A 43 7.91 -1.39 -22.94
C LEU A 43 8.58 -1.61 -24.31
N ARG A 44 7.98 -2.42 -25.19
CA ARG A 44 8.45 -2.60 -26.57
C ARG A 44 8.36 -1.31 -27.37
N SER A 45 7.25 -0.58 -27.26
CA SER A 45 7.06 0.70 -27.96
C SER A 45 8.05 1.79 -27.53
N LEU A 46 8.56 1.70 -26.30
CA LEU A 46 9.55 2.63 -25.73
C LEU A 46 11.01 2.20 -25.99
N SER A 47 11.26 1.20 -26.84
CA SER A 47 12.60 0.64 -27.12
C SER A 47 13.35 0.16 -25.86
N VAL A 48 12.62 -0.19 -24.79
CA VAL A 48 13.20 -0.77 -23.57
C VAL A 48 13.99 -2.05 -23.83
N PRO A 49 13.61 -2.94 -24.77
CA PRO A 49 14.42 -4.12 -25.10
C PRO A 49 15.88 -3.78 -25.49
N GLU A 50 16.11 -2.61 -26.08
CA GLU A 50 17.44 -2.18 -26.52
C GLU A 50 18.28 -1.61 -25.37
N HIS A 51 17.64 -0.99 -24.39
CA HIS A 51 18.30 -0.31 -23.27
C HIS A 51 18.38 -1.15 -21.99
N LEU A 52 17.38 -2.00 -21.74
CA LEU A 52 17.23 -2.82 -20.53
C LEU A 52 16.75 -4.24 -20.91
N PRO A 53 17.58 -5.02 -21.64
CA PRO A 53 17.19 -6.37 -22.10
C PRO A 53 16.81 -7.31 -20.95
N ALA A 54 17.52 -7.23 -19.82
CA ALA A 54 17.22 -8.05 -18.65
C ALA A 54 15.85 -7.77 -18.01
N LEU A 55 15.35 -6.53 -18.11
CA LEU A 55 13.99 -6.18 -17.68
C LEU A 55 12.97 -6.81 -18.63
N MET A 56 13.21 -6.70 -19.95
CA MET A 56 12.32 -7.29 -20.94
C MET A 56 12.23 -8.81 -20.80
N ASP A 57 13.37 -9.51 -20.72
CA ASP A 57 13.42 -10.97 -20.55
C ASP A 57 12.64 -11.42 -19.29
N TRP A 58 12.74 -10.64 -18.21
CA TRP A 58 12.00 -10.91 -17.00
C TRP A 58 10.49 -10.72 -17.17
N ILE A 59 10.06 -9.60 -17.78
CA ILE A 59 8.65 -9.34 -18.06
C ILE A 59 8.05 -10.45 -18.95
N GLU A 60 8.75 -10.85 -20.03
CA GLU A 60 8.30 -11.92 -20.92
C GLU A 60 8.21 -13.27 -20.20
N ARG A 61 9.13 -13.56 -19.28
CA ARG A 61 9.09 -14.77 -18.45
C ARG A 61 7.87 -14.76 -17.52
N VAL A 62 7.60 -13.65 -16.85
CA VAL A 62 6.45 -13.51 -15.95
C VAL A 62 5.14 -13.60 -16.75
N ARG A 63 5.05 -12.94 -17.91
CA ARG A 63 3.86 -12.98 -18.77
C ARG A 63 3.56 -14.39 -19.24
N ARG A 64 4.55 -15.09 -19.79
CA ARG A 64 4.36 -16.50 -20.21
C ARG A 64 3.89 -17.38 -19.04
N GLY A 65 4.46 -17.20 -17.85
CA GLY A 65 4.03 -17.93 -16.66
C GLY A 65 2.58 -17.65 -16.27
N LEU A 66 2.15 -16.38 -16.32
CA LEU A 66 0.78 -15.97 -16.05
C LEU A 66 -0.20 -16.44 -17.12
N ASP A 67 0.17 -16.38 -18.40
CA ASP A 67 -0.65 -16.88 -19.51
C ASP A 67 -0.90 -18.38 -19.37
N THR A 68 0.14 -19.17 -19.06
CA THR A 68 -0.02 -20.61 -18.78
C THR A 68 -0.88 -20.85 -17.55
N ALA A 69 -0.68 -20.08 -16.48
CA ALA A 69 -1.48 -20.22 -15.26
C ALA A 69 -2.96 -19.89 -15.52
N ASP A 70 -3.27 -18.84 -16.27
CA ASP A 70 -4.63 -18.46 -16.62
C ASP A 70 -5.31 -19.51 -17.51
N ALA A 71 -4.58 -20.03 -18.50
CA ALA A 71 -5.12 -21.00 -19.45
C ALA A 71 -5.30 -22.42 -18.85
N GLU A 72 -4.33 -22.89 -18.07
CA GLU A 72 -4.30 -24.28 -17.59
C GLU A 72 -4.71 -24.44 -16.12
N TYR A 73 -4.45 -23.43 -15.28
CA TYR A 73 -4.67 -23.49 -13.83
C TYR A 73 -5.31 -22.19 -13.26
N PRO A 74 -6.43 -21.70 -13.83
CA PRO A 74 -6.98 -20.37 -13.49
C PRO A 74 -7.31 -20.20 -12.01
N PHE A 75 -7.60 -21.30 -11.31
CA PHE A 75 -7.83 -21.29 -9.86
C PHE A 75 -6.64 -20.78 -9.04
N LEU A 76 -5.42 -20.78 -9.59
CA LEU A 76 -4.24 -20.19 -8.94
C LEU A 76 -4.32 -18.66 -8.86
N LEU A 77 -4.93 -18.01 -9.86
CA LEU A 77 -5.13 -16.56 -9.89
C LEU A 77 -6.16 -16.11 -8.85
N TYR A 78 -6.98 -17.01 -8.31
CA TYR A 78 -7.82 -16.68 -7.16
C TYR A 78 -6.98 -16.22 -5.95
N GLY A 79 -5.72 -16.65 -5.84
CA GLY A 79 -4.78 -16.12 -4.86
C GLY A 79 -4.50 -14.62 -5.03
N THR A 80 -4.43 -14.11 -6.26
CA THR A 80 -4.23 -12.68 -6.53
C THR A 80 -5.48 -11.87 -6.23
N ASP A 81 -6.68 -12.45 -6.43
CA ASP A 81 -7.95 -11.83 -6.03
C ASP A 81 -8.03 -11.62 -4.51
N TRP A 82 -7.58 -12.60 -3.72
CA TRP A 82 -7.52 -12.45 -2.25
C TRP A 82 -6.53 -11.37 -1.81
N LEU A 83 -5.39 -11.26 -2.49
CA LEU A 83 -4.42 -10.20 -2.23
C LEU A 83 -5.00 -8.81 -2.56
N ALA A 84 -5.69 -8.68 -3.70
CA ALA A 84 -6.39 -7.46 -4.08
C ALA A 84 -7.46 -7.10 -3.04
N PHE A 85 -8.27 -8.08 -2.62
CA PHE A 85 -9.30 -7.90 -1.61
C PHE A 85 -8.73 -7.45 -0.26
N ALA A 86 -7.58 -8.00 0.17
CA ALA A 86 -6.91 -7.57 1.39
C ALA A 86 -6.59 -6.07 1.39
N HIS A 87 -6.12 -5.52 0.26
CA HIS A 87 -5.87 -4.08 0.14
C HIS A 87 -7.15 -3.26 0.29
N LEU A 88 -8.27 -3.71 -0.28
CA LEU A 88 -9.56 -3.06 -0.14
C LEU A 88 -10.05 -3.07 1.31
N VAL A 89 -9.91 -4.21 2.01
CA VAL A 89 -10.28 -4.33 3.43
C VAL A 89 -9.39 -3.43 4.31
N ILE A 90 -8.09 -3.38 4.04
CA ILE A 90 -7.17 -2.48 4.75
C ILE A 90 -7.56 -1.01 4.49
N ALA A 91 -7.89 -0.64 3.26
CA ALA A 91 -8.36 0.70 2.91
C ALA A 91 -9.62 1.09 3.72
N VAL A 92 -10.56 0.16 3.92
CA VAL A 92 -11.73 0.37 4.77
C VAL A 92 -11.34 0.63 6.23
N ALA A 93 -10.32 -0.06 6.77
CA ALA A 93 -9.85 0.19 8.13
C ALA A 93 -9.36 1.64 8.33
N PHE A 94 -8.76 2.26 7.31
CA PHE A 94 -8.34 3.67 7.34
C PHE A 94 -9.50 4.67 7.40
N TYR A 95 -10.75 4.24 7.23
CA TYR A 95 -11.92 5.06 7.51
C TYR A 95 -12.02 5.47 8.99
N GLY A 96 -11.51 4.65 9.91
CA GLY A 96 -11.42 4.97 11.34
C GLY A 96 -10.66 6.27 11.60
N PRO A 97 -9.36 6.37 11.23
CA PRO A 97 -8.57 7.60 11.28
C PRO A 97 -9.16 8.77 10.50
N TYR A 98 -9.86 8.52 9.39
CA TYR A 98 -10.51 9.58 8.64
C TYR A 98 -11.64 10.24 9.44
N ARG A 99 -12.44 9.43 10.16
CA ARG A 99 -13.54 9.89 11.02
C ARG A 99 -13.02 10.55 12.30
N ASP A 100 -12.18 9.83 13.05
CA ASP A 100 -11.57 10.30 14.31
C ASP A 100 -10.09 9.90 14.35
N PRO A 101 -9.17 10.80 13.94
CA PRO A 101 -7.75 10.48 13.82
C PRO A 101 -7.06 10.23 15.17
N VAL A 102 -7.47 10.91 16.25
CA VAL A 102 -6.78 10.79 17.55
C VAL A 102 -7.12 9.44 18.17
N ARG A 103 -8.40 9.08 18.20
CA ARG A 103 -8.85 7.81 18.76
C ARG A 103 -8.34 6.59 17.99
N ASN A 104 -8.14 6.74 16.68
CA ASN A 104 -7.76 5.64 15.77
C ASN A 104 -6.31 5.72 15.28
N ILE A 105 -5.43 6.44 15.99
CA ILE A 105 -4.01 6.60 15.57
C ILE A 105 -3.30 5.25 15.36
N TRP A 106 -3.69 4.23 16.11
CA TRP A 106 -3.14 2.88 15.99
C TRP A 106 -3.27 2.30 14.58
N VAL A 107 -4.35 2.60 13.83
CA VAL A 107 -4.49 2.11 12.44
C VAL A 107 -3.40 2.70 11.53
N VAL A 108 -2.98 3.93 11.78
CA VAL A 108 -1.87 4.57 11.06
C VAL A 108 -0.55 3.88 11.42
N GLU A 109 -0.32 3.60 12.70
CA GLU A 109 0.87 2.90 13.18
C GLU A 109 0.93 1.45 12.67
N PHE A 110 -0.20 0.75 12.64
CA PHE A 110 -0.36 -0.56 12.00
C PHE A 110 0.04 -0.49 10.52
N GLY A 111 -0.42 0.51 9.79
CA GLY A 111 0.00 0.73 8.40
C GLY A 111 1.51 0.95 8.26
N MET A 112 2.14 1.68 9.19
CA MET A 112 3.59 1.86 9.19
C MET A 112 4.34 0.55 9.46
N ILE A 113 3.83 -0.29 10.37
CA ILE A 113 4.38 -1.63 10.64
C ILE A 113 4.24 -2.51 9.39
N ALA A 114 3.09 -2.49 8.72
CA ALA A 114 2.88 -3.21 7.47
C ALA A 114 3.88 -2.76 6.39
N CYS A 115 4.11 -1.45 6.25
CA CYS A 115 5.12 -0.91 5.34
C CYS A 115 6.53 -1.42 5.66
N ALA A 116 6.91 -1.48 6.94
CA ALA A 116 8.19 -2.03 7.36
C ALA A 116 8.28 -3.55 7.08
N GLY A 117 7.16 -4.28 7.23
CA GLY A 117 7.06 -5.71 6.97
C GLY A 117 7.26 -6.11 5.50
N ILE A 118 7.07 -5.19 4.55
CA ILE A 118 7.34 -5.44 3.12
C ILE A 118 8.83 -5.76 2.89
N VAL A 119 9.74 -5.11 3.61
CA VAL A 119 11.19 -5.30 3.43
C VAL A 119 11.65 -6.74 3.71
N PRO A 120 11.41 -7.33 4.90
CA PRO A 120 11.79 -8.72 5.14
C PRO A 120 11.00 -9.69 4.26
N LEU A 121 9.73 -9.42 3.95
CA LEU A 121 8.95 -10.25 3.04
C LEU A 121 9.62 -10.34 1.65
N ALA A 122 9.97 -9.20 1.07
CA ALA A 122 10.59 -9.14 -0.26
C ALA A 122 11.98 -9.81 -0.26
N LEU A 123 12.81 -9.54 0.76
CA LEU A 123 14.16 -10.08 0.86
C LEU A 123 14.21 -11.60 1.12
N ILE A 124 13.18 -12.17 1.72
CA ILE A 124 13.11 -13.61 2.01
C ILE A 124 12.35 -14.35 0.90
N CYS A 125 11.12 -13.92 0.60
CA CYS A 125 10.26 -14.61 -0.36
C CYS A 125 10.69 -14.38 -1.81
N GLY A 126 11.32 -13.25 -2.14
CA GLY A 126 11.83 -12.97 -3.48
C GLY A 126 12.83 -14.03 -3.96
N PRO A 127 13.95 -14.24 -3.25
CA PRO A 127 14.91 -15.29 -3.59
C PRO A 127 14.31 -16.71 -3.58
N LEU A 128 13.45 -17.03 -2.62
CA LEU A 128 12.77 -18.34 -2.55
C LEU A 128 11.88 -18.62 -3.76
N ARG A 129 11.37 -17.58 -4.43
CA ARG A 129 10.54 -17.68 -5.64
C ARG A 129 11.30 -17.38 -6.93
N GLY A 130 12.61 -17.19 -6.85
CA GLY A 130 13.45 -16.90 -8.02
C GLY A 130 13.23 -15.52 -8.63
N ILE A 131 12.78 -14.55 -7.84
CA ILE A 131 12.62 -13.15 -8.25
C ILE A 131 14.01 -12.48 -8.32
N PRO A 132 14.33 -11.73 -9.40
CA PRO A 132 15.58 -11.00 -9.49
C PRO A 132 15.72 -9.95 -8.40
N PHE A 133 16.94 -9.79 -7.85
CA PHE A 133 17.19 -8.86 -6.75
C PHE A 133 16.80 -7.41 -7.07
N TRP A 134 17.01 -6.95 -8.31
CA TRP A 134 16.62 -5.60 -8.72
C TRP A 134 15.09 -5.41 -8.73
N TRP A 135 14.31 -6.48 -8.94
CA TRP A 135 12.86 -6.44 -8.81
C TRP A 135 12.45 -6.40 -7.34
N THR A 136 13.13 -7.14 -6.46
CA THR A 136 12.95 -7.04 -5.01
C THR A 136 13.14 -5.61 -4.50
N VAL A 137 14.03 -4.83 -5.10
CA VAL A 137 14.19 -3.39 -4.77
C VAL A 137 12.94 -2.58 -5.13
N ILE A 138 12.29 -2.90 -6.24
CA ILE A 138 11.00 -2.30 -6.63
C ILE A 138 9.93 -2.68 -5.59
N ASP A 139 9.85 -3.96 -5.20
CA ASP A 139 8.88 -4.41 -4.18
C ASP A 139 9.08 -3.69 -2.84
N MET A 140 10.33 -3.53 -2.39
CA MET A 140 10.65 -2.81 -1.15
C MET A 140 10.25 -1.33 -1.22
N SER A 141 10.28 -0.72 -2.41
CA SER A 141 9.94 0.70 -2.59
C SER A 141 8.50 1.01 -2.15
N PHE A 142 7.57 0.06 -2.24
CA PHE A 142 6.20 0.23 -1.75
C PHE A 142 6.15 0.47 -0.23
N GLY A 143 7.01 -0.21 0.53
CA GLY A 143 7.13 0.03 1.97
C GLY A 143 7.68 1.42 2.28
N PHE A 144 8.75 1.83 1.59
CA PHE A 144 9.36 3.14 1.78
C PHE A 144 8.44 4.29 1.34
N LEU A 145 7.79 4.18 0.19
CA LEU A 145 6.87 5.20 -0.30
C LEU A 145 5.57 5.24 0.50
N GLY A 146 5.09 4.08 0.98
CA GLY A 146 3.91 3.96 1.81
C GLY A 146 4.08 4.53 3.23
N VAL A 147 5.26 4.40 3.84
CA VAL A 147 5.48 4.88 5.22
C VAL A 147 5.55 6.42 5.30
N ILE A 148 5.98 7.10 4.23
CA ILE A 148 6.11 8.57 4.18
C ILE A 148 4.78 9.29 4.51
N PRO A 149 3.67 9.07 3.78
CA PRO A 149 2.40 9.72 4.08
C PRO A 149 1.87 9.34 5.47
N LEU A 150 2.03 8.09 5.89
CA LEU A 150 1.59 7.62 7.21
C LEU A 150 2.37 8.29 8.35
N TYR A 151 3.68 8.48 8.19
CA TYR A 151 4.50 9.20 9.16
C TYR A 151 4.09 10.67 9.27
N VAL A 152 3.84 11.34 8.13
CA VAL A 152 3.34 12.72 8.10
C VAL A 152 1.98 12.82 8.79
N VAL A 153 1.06 11.89 8.52
CA VAL A 153 -0.25 11.80 9.18
C VAL A 153 -0.05 11.63 10.68
N ARG A 154 0.74 10.64 11.12
CA ARG A 154 0.99 10.38 12.55
C ARG A 154 1.51 11.62 13.29
N LYS A 155 2.48 12.34 12.71
CA LYS A 155 3.01 13.59 13.30
C LYS A 155 1.92 14.65 13.45
N ARG A 156 1.05 14.80 12.44
CA ARG A 156 -0.09 15.73 12.49
C ARG A 156 -1.15 15.30 13.51
N ILE A 157 -1.42 14.00 13.63
CA ILE A 157 -2.36 13.46 14.64
C ILE A 157 -1.85 13.74 16.06
N LYS A 158 -0.55 13.51 16.33
CA LYS A 158 0.03 13.84 17.64
C LYS A 158 -0.03 15.33 17.96
N ARG A 159 0.15 16.20 16.97
CA ARG A 159 -0.07 17.65 17.13
C ARG A 159 -1.55 17.96 17.43
N LEU A 160 -2.49 17.28 16.77
CA LEU A 160 -3.93 17.46 17.01
C LEU A 160 -4.35 16.98 18.41
N GLU A 161 -3.77 15.88 18.88
CA GLU A 161 -3.97 15.34 20.24
C GLU A 161 -3.54 16.37 21.29
N ALA A 162 -2.36 16.97 21.15
CA ALA A 162 -1.85 17.99 22.08
C ALA A 162 -2.72 19.27 22.13
N LEU A 163 -3.42 19.59 21.04
CA LEU A 163 -4.32 20.75 20.95
C LEU A 163 -5.76 20.43 21.43
N THR A 164 -6.06 19.17 21.74
CA THR A 164 -7.39 18.76 22.21
C THR A 164 -7.35 18.61 23.73
N PRO A 165 -8.09 19.43 24.50
CA PRO A 165 -8.14 19.28 25.95
C PRO A 165 -8.62 17.88 26.32
N ARG A 166 -7.92 17.17 27.22
CA ARG A 166 -8.49 15.97 27.84
C ARG A 166 -9.74 16.39 28.63
N PRO A 167 -10.85 15.65 28.56
CA PRO A 167 -11.88 15.77 29.57
C PRO A 167 -11.20 15.54 30.93
N GLY A 168 -11.30 16.52 31.84
CA GLY A 168 -10.82 16.34 33.21
C GLY A 168 -11.53 15.15 33.86
N PRO A 169 -10.92 14.52 34.88
CA PRO A 169 -11.59 13.46 35.62
C PRO A 169 -12.97 13.95 36.08
N ALA A 170 -14.00 13.16 35.81
CA ALA A 170 -15.35 13.45 36.31
C ALA A 170 -15.26 13.65 37.84
N PRO A 171 -15.91 14.69 38.40
CA PRO A 171 -15.88 14.90 39.84
C PRO A 171 -16.36 13.60 40.51
N ALA A 172 -15.52 13.06 41.40
CA ALA A 172 -15.89 11.91 42.19
C ALA A 172 -17.18 12.27 42.94
N LEU A 173 -18.25 11.54 42.67
CA LEU A 173 -19.49 11.65 43.44
C LEU A 173 -19.13 11.30 44.89
N ALA A 174 -19.07 12.32 45.75
CA ALA A 174 -18.94 12.13 47.18
C ALA A 174 -20.24 11.50 47.69
N SER A 175 -20.16 10.25 48.14
CA SER A 175 -21.21 9.53 48.87
C SER A 175 -20.80 9.39 50.33
#